data_AF-V5XJ37-F1
#
_entry.id   AF-V5XJ37-F1
#
_cell.length_a   1.000
_cell.length_b   1.000
_cell.length_c   1.000
_cell.angle_alpha   90.00
_cell.angle_beta   90.00
_cell.angle_gamma   90.00
#
_symmetry.space_group_name_H-M   'P 1'
#
loop_
_entity.id
_entity.type
_entity.pdbx_description
1 polymer ?
#
loop_
_entity_poly.entity_id
_entity_poly.type
_entity_poly.pdbx_seq_one_letter_code
_entity_poly.pdbx_strand_id
1 'polypeptide(L)'
;MSPIIGRAVAGLLGSTAALLWLMCLYLVARSGLSGDPGTDPHGYGLMFGTVVGLVAGLLSAVALPGALPADRRGRATRRFLLVFVTVTAVLYAAVFLR
;
A
#
# COMPACT_ATOMS: atom_id res chain seq x y z
N MET A 1 -20.84 15.63 11.60
CA MET A 1 -19.65 14.94 12.15
C MET A 1 -18.58 15.98 12.44
N SER A 2 -17.97 16.01 13.63
CA SER A 2 -16.93 17.01 13.95
C SER A 2 -15.71 16.86 13.03
N PRO A 3 -15.06 17.96 12.60
CA PRO A 3 -13.87 17.91 11.73
C PRO A 3 -12.72 17.11 12.35
N ILE A 4 -12.62 17.07 13.69
CA ILE A 4 -11.62 16.27 14.41
C ILE A 4 -11.91 14.78 14.23
N ILE A 5 -13.17 14.36 14.38
CA ILE A 5 -13.60 12.96 14.23
C ILE A 5 -13.34 12.50 12.79
N GLY A 6 -13.68 13.33 11.79
CA GLY A 6 -13.41 13.00 10.39
C GLY A 6 -11.93 12.77 10.09
N ARG A 7 -11.05 13.61 10.66
CA ARG A 7 -9.61 13.46 10.51
C ARG A 7 -9.07 12.20 11.23
N ALA A 8 -9.59 11.90 12.42
CA ALA A 8 -9.20 10.71 13.18
C ALA A 8 -9.58 9.42 12.44
N VAL A 9 -10.82 9.35 11.92
CA VAL A 9 -11.29 8.20 11.14
C VAL A 9 -10.47 8.02 9.86
N ALA A 10 -10.21 9.11 9.13
CA ALA A 10 -9.38 9.06 7.93
C ALA A 10 -7.94 8.59 8.23
N GLY A 11 -7.37 9.06 9.34
CA GLY A 11 -6.04 8.63 9.79
C GLY A 11 -6.00 7.15 10.16
N LEU A 12 -6.98 6.67 10.93
CA LEU A 12 -7.08 5.26 11.31
C LEU A 12 -7.23 4.36 10.06
N LEU A 13 -8.22 4.63 9.22
CA LEU A 13 -8.47 3.82 8.02
C LEU A 13 -7.28 3.82 7.07
N GLY A 14 -6.72 5.01 6.79
CA GLY A 14 -5.59 5.12 5.86
C GLY A 14 -4.33 4.44 6.40
N SER A 15 -4.07 4.49 7.72
CA SER A 15 -2.88 3.88 8.32
C SER A 15 -3.02 2.36 8.43
N THR A 16 -4.21 1.85 8.77
CA THR A 16 -4.49 0.41 8.71
C THR A 16 -4.34 -0.12 7.28
N ALA A 17 -4.86 0.61 6.28
CA ALA A 17 -4.67 0.25 4.87
C ALA A 17 -3.18 0.31 4.46
N ALA A 18 -2.41 1.29 4.98
CA ALA A 18 -0.97 1.37 4.72
C ALA A 18 -0.22 0.14 5.27
N LEU A 19 -0.55 -0.28 6.50
CA LEU A 19 0.06 -1.46 7.11
C LEU A 19 -0.25 -2.73 6.32
N LEU A 20 -1.50 -2.90 5.89
CA LEU A 20 -1.89 -4.01 5.04
C LEU A 20 -1.14 -3.99 3.70
N TRP A 21 -1.03 -2.82 3.07
CA TRP A 21 -0.26 -2.65 1.84
C TRP A 21 1.21 -3.06 2.03
N LEU A 22 1.88 -2.57 3.07
CA LEU A 22 3.27 -2.93 3.36
C LEU A 22 3.45 -4.43 3.64
N MET A 23 2.51 -5.04 4.37
CA MET A 23 2.50 -6.49 4.60
C MET A 23 2.38 -7.27 3.28
N CYS A 24 1.50 -6.83 2.37
CA CYS A 24 1.35 -7.41 1.05
C CYS A 24 2.61 -7.24 0.19
N LEU A 25 3.24 -6.07 0.20
CA LEU A 25 4.52 -5.86 -0.49
C LEU A 25 5.61 -6.78 0.05
N TYR A 26 5.67 -7.00 1.36
CA TYR A 26 6.59 -7.97 1.95
C TYR A 26 6.32 -9.40 1.46
N LEU A 27 5.05 -9.83 1.39
CA LEU A 27 4.70 -11.15 0.86
C LEU A 27 5.10 -11.32 -0.62
N VAL A 28 4.85 -10.29 -1.43
CA VAL A 28 5.26 -10.27 -2.85
C VAL A 28 6.78 -10.31 -2.97
N ALA A 29 7.51 -9.52 -2.18
CA ALA A 29 8.97 -9.53 -2.18
C ALA A 29 9.53 -10.89 -1.73
N ARG A 30 9.01 -11.45 -0.63
CA ARG A 30 9.44 -12.74 -0.09
C ARG A 30 9.18 -13.87 -1.07
N SER A 31 8.02 -13.90 -1.71
CA SER A 31 7.69 -14.93 -2.70
C SER A 31 8.46 -14.73 -4.01
N GLY A 32 8.39 -13.53 -4.57
CA GLY A 32 8.93 -13.20 -5.89
C GLY A 32 10.45 -13.09 -5.94
N LEU A 33 11.13 -12.79 -4.83
CA LEU A 33 12.60 -12.69 -4.79
C LEU A 33 13.28 -13.92 -4.18
N SER A 34 12.53 -14.89 -3.64
CA SER A 34 13.11 -16.15 -3.15
C SER A 34 13.57 -17.05 -4.30
N GLY A 35 14.69 -17.75 -4.09
CA GLY A 35 15.15 -18.84 -4.97
C GLY A 35 14.70 -20.22 -4.49
N ASP A 36 14.06 -20.30 -3.32
CA ASP A 36 13.58 -21.54 -2.72
C ASP A 36 12.11 -21.79 -3.11
N PRO A 37 11.80 -22.89 -3.84
CA PRO A 37 10.43 -23.26 -4.20
C PRO A 37 9.52 -23.50 -2.98
N GLY A 38 10.10 -23.82 -1.81
CA GLY A 38 9.35 -24.00 -0.55
C GLY A 38 8.79 -22.70 0.04
N THR A 39 9.26 -21.53 -0.40
CA THR A 39 8.84 -20.23 0.15
C THR A 39 7.41 -19.86 -0.22
N ASP A 40 6.98 -20.19 -1.44
CA ASP A 40 5.62 -20.01 -1.94
C ASP A 40 5.29 -21.06 -3.02
N PRO A 41 5.03 -22.32 -2.63
CA PRO A 41 4.89 -23.45 -3.57
C PRO A 41 3.75 -23.29 -4.57
N HIS A 42 2.75 -22.48 -4.22
CA HIS A 42 1.54 -22.28 -5.01
C HIS A 42 1.46 -20.88 -5.65
N GLY A 43 2.38 -19.97 -5.32
CA GLY A 43 2.33 -18.58 -5.78
C GLY A 43 1.25 -17.73 -5.10
N TYR A 44 0.69 -18.16 -3.97
CA TYR A 44 -0.38 -17.45 -3.28
C TYR A 44 0.09 -16.10 -2.71
N GLY A 45 1.34 -16.03 -2.25
CA GLY A 45 1.96 -14.79 -1.81
C GLY A 45 2.03 -13.76 -2.93
N LEU A 46 2.37 -14.18 -4.16
CA LEU A 46 2.35 -13.32 -5.33
C LEU A 46 0.92 -12.92 -5.73
N MET A 47 0.00 -13.87 -5.89
CA MET A 47 -1.36 -13.58 -6.36
C MET A 47 -2.13 -12.69 -5.37
N PHE A 48 -2.26 -13.12 -4.12
CA PHE A 48 -3.05 -12.39 -3.13
C PHE A 48 -2.32 -11.14 -2.63
N GLY A 49 -1.00 -11.22 -2.45
CA GLY A 49 -0.20 -10.05 -2.08
C GLY A 49 -0.31 -8.93 -3.11
N THR A 50 -0.31 -9.25 -4.41
CA THR A 50 -0.46 -8.25 -5.46
C THR A 50 -1.84 -7.59 -5.45
N VAL A 51 -2.91 -8.39 -5.50
CA VAL A 51 -4.28 -7.87 -5.61
C VAL A 51 -4.69 -7.10 -4.36
N VAL A 52 -4.49 -7.70 -3.17
CA VAL A 52 -4.84 -7.07 -1.89
C VAL A 52 -3.95 -5.86 -1.64
N GLY A 53 -2.66 -5.95 -1.97
CA GLY A 53 -1.71 -4.86 -1.82
C GLY A 53 -2.09 -3.63 -2.65
N LEU A 54 -2.48 -3.80 -3.92
CA LEU A 54 -2.90 -2.68 -4.77
C LEU A 54 -4.13 -1.97 -4.21
N VAL A 55 -5.14 -2.73 -3.78
CA VAL A 55 -6.36 -2.16 -3.19
C VAL A 55 -6.05 -1.44 -1.88
N ALA A 56 -5.30 -2.07 -0.98
CA ALA A 56 -4.92 -1.49 0.31
C ALA A 56 -4.06 -0.22 0.14
N GLY A 57 -3.10 -0.24 -0.78
CA GLY A 57 -2.22 0.89 -1.06
C GLY A 57 -2.98 2.08 -1.64
N LEU A 58 -3.91 1.84 -2.58
CA LEU A 58 -4.77 2.87 -3.12
C LEU A 58 -5.70 3.46 -2.06
N LEU A 59 -6.34 2.61 -1.25
CA LEU A 59 -7.18 3.05 -0.13
C LEU A 59 -6.39 3.91 0.84
N SER A 60 -5.16 3.51 1.19
CA SER A 60 -4.27 4.30 2.02
C SER A 60 -3.96 5.65 1.38
N ALA A 61 -3.56 5.66 0.11
CA ALA A 61 -3.13 6.87 -0.58
C ALA A 61 -4.25 7.93 -0.71
N VAL A 62 -5.51 7.49 -0.78
CA VAL A 62 -6.68 8.35 -0.84
C VAL A 62 -7.20 8.75 0.54
N ALA A 63 -7.23 7.82 1.50
CA ALA A 63 -7.81 8.07 2.84
C ALA A 63 -6.88 8.86 3.77
N LEU A 64 -5.57 8.56 3.79
CA LEU A 64 -4.62 9.15 4.73
C LEU A 64 -4.52 10.69 4.63
N PRO A 65 -4.56 11.32 3.42
CA PRO A 65 -4.63 12.78 3.31
C PRO A 65 -5.82 13.40 4.05
N GLY A 66 -6.93 12.68 4.23
CA GLY A 66 -8.09 13.14 4.98
C GLY A 66 -7.80 13.46 6.44
N ALA A 67 -6.75 12.87 7.02
CA ALA A 67 -6.28 13.16 8.37
C ALA A 67 -5.62 14.56 8.50
N LEU A 68 -5.26 15.19 7.39
CA LEU A 68 -4.58 16.48 7.36
C LEU A 68 -5.57 17.66 7.29
N PRO A 69 -5.13 18.87 7.71
CA PRO A 69 -5.84 20.12 7.48
C PRO A 69 -6.15 20.35 5.99
N ALA A 70 -7.29 21.00 5.70
CA ALA A 70 -7.85 21.14 4.35
C ALA A 70 -6.88 21.80 3.35
N ASP A 71 -6.12 22.80 3.79
CA ASP A 71 -5.11 23.53 3.02
C ASP A 71 -3.93 22.65 2.54
N ARG A 72 -3.74 21.47 3.14
CA ARG A 72 -2.65 20.54 2.81
C ARG A 72 -3.11 19.29 2.06
N ARG A 73 -4.41 19.00 2.02
CA ARG A 73 -4.95 17.72 1.49
C ARG A 73 -4.54 17.49 0.04
N GLY A 74 -4.76 18.44 -0.86
CA GLY A 74 -4.45 18.25 -2.29
C GLY A 74 -2.98 17.93 -2.56
N ARG A 75 -2.05 18.66 -1.91
CA ARG A 75 -0.61 18.39 -2.02
C ARG A 75 -0.23 17.04 -1.40
N ALA A 76 -0.85 16.69 -0.27
CA ALA A 76 -0.62 15.41 0.38
C ALA A 76 -1.12 14.24 -0.47
N THR A 77 -2.34 14.29 -1.02
CA THR A 77 -2.90 13.25 -1.90
C THR A 77 -1.96 12.94 -3.06
N ARG A 78 -1.42 13.97 -3.74
CA ARG A 78 -0.46 13.75 -4.82
C ARG A 78 0.81 13.04 -4.33
N ARG A 79 1.35 13.41 -3.16
CA ARG A 79 2.53 12.76 -2.59
C ARG A 79 2.26 11.31 -2.21
N PHE A 80 1.13 11.01 -1.57
CA PHE A 80 0.76 9.66 -1.19
C PHE A 80 0.52 8.76 -2.41
N LEU A 81 -0.14 9.27 -3.45
CA LEU A 81 -0.29 8.55 -4.72
C LEU A 81 1.06 8.29 -5.39
N LEU A 82 1.96 9.29 -5.43
CA LEU A 82 3.30 9.10 -5.97
C LEU A 82 4.08 8.03 -5.19
N VAL A 83 4.07 8.08 -3.84
CA VAL A 83 4.71 7.05 -3.01
C VAL A 83 4.14 5.67 -3.29
N PHE A 84 2.81 5.54 -3.34
CA PHE A 84 2.14 4.28 -3.64
C PHE A 84 2.57 3.71 -5.00
N VAL A 85 2.48 4.53 -6.06
CA VAL A 85 2.85 4.12 -7.42
C VAL A 85 4.33 3.78 -7.50
N THR A 86 5.21 4.65 -7.02
CA THR A 86 6.66 4.45 -7.11
C THR A 86 7.11 3.21 -6.36
N VAL A 87 6.71 3.04 -5.09
CA VAL A 87 7.13 1.88 -4.28
C VAL A 87 6.60 0.58 -4.88
N THR A 88 5.32 0.56 -5.30
CA THR A 88 4.71 -0.63 -5.87
C THR A 88 5.31 -0.98 -7.23
N ALA A 89 5.50 0.01 -8.11
CA ALA A 89 6.10 -0.20 -9.43
C ALA A 89 7.56 -0.66 -9.32
N VAL A 90 8.34 -0.10 -8.40
CA VAL A 90 9.74 -0.51 -8.17
C VAL A 90 9.80 -1.96 -7.69
N LEU A 91 8.97 -2.35 -6.71
CA LEU A 91 8.95 -3.74 -6.25
C LEU A 91 8.56 -4.69 -7.38
N TYR A 92 7.51 -4.36 -8.13
CA TYR A 92 7.03 -5.26 -9.17
C TYR A 92 8.04 -5.35 -10.32
N ALA A 93 8.65 -4.23 -10.71
CA ALA A 93 9.77 -4.24 -11.67
C ALA A 93 10.91 -5.13 -11.17
N ALA A 94 11.28 -5.05 -9.89
CA ALA A 94 12.33 -5.90 -9.32
C ALA A 94 11.97 -7.40 -9.34
N VAL A 95 10.69 -7.75 -9.14
CA VAL A 95 10.23 -9.14 -9.22
C VAL A 95 10.15 -9.64 -10.67
N PHE A 96 9.68 -8.80 -11.61
CA PHE A 96 9.49 -9.18 -13.02
C PHE A 96 10.77 -9.16 -13.85
N LEU A 97 11.75 -8.33 -13.48
CA LEU A 97 13.01 -8.18 -14.21
C LEU A 97 14.16 -9.02 -13.62
N ARG A 98 13.90 -9.80 -12.56
CA ARG A 98 14.86 -10.78 -12.04
C ARG A 98 14.97 -11.98 -13.00
#